data_AF-A0A6G9Y2D8-F1
#
_entry.id   AF-A0A6G9Y2D8-F1
#
_cell.length_a   1.000
_cell.length_b   1.000
_cell.length_c   1.000
_cell.angle_alpha   90.00
_cell.angle_beta   90.00
_cell.angle_gamma   90.00
#
_symmetry.space_group_name_H-M   'P 1'
#
loop_
_entity.id
_entity.type
_entity.pdbx_description
1 polymer ?
#
loop_
_entity_poly.entity_id
_entity_poly.type
_entity_poly.pdbx_seq_one_letter_code
_entity_poly.pdbx_strand_id
1 'polypeptide(L)'
;MANLINAARDGHATVTMKPEEFVYIDRDCEFFKGAIRQIQGLAEQIARQPTWGLGENTEKMVSGKTVVDRFKEKAKQSKDSNDVYAIMDQHYKIVEDIQEAYRAVRERMMQADSEFATSFIQLNTTLPERLPAQLPAGPYLLPDGTAR
;
A
#
# COMPACT_ATOMS: atom_id res chain seq x y z
N MET A 1 -9.81 -7.76 -1.43
CA MET A 1 -8.98 -6.67 -1.98
C MET A 1 -8.60 -6.83 -3.46
N ALA A 2 -8.85 -7.99 -4.09
CA ALA A 2 -8.66 -8.19 -5.54
C ALA A 2 -9.28 -7.09 -6.43
N ASN A 3 -10.42 -6.52 -6.02
CA ASN A 3 -11.08 -5.42 -6.74
C ASN A 3 -10.25 -4.13 -6.78
N LEU A 4 -9.42 -3.85 -5.77
CA LEU A 4 -8.65 -2.61 -5.72
C LEU A 4 -7.37 -2.70 -6.58
N ILE A 5 -6.71 -3.86 -6.55
CA ILE A 5 -5.56 -4.16 -7.43
C ILE A 5 -6.00 -4.14 -8.89
N ASN A 6 -7.15 -4.76 -9.21
CA ASN A 6 -7.70 -4.73 -10.56
C ASN A 6 -8.09 -3.30 -10.97
N ALA A 7 -8.79 -2.54 -10.11
CA ALA A 7 -9.15 -1.16 -10.40
C ALA A 7 -7.92 -0.24 -10.61
N ALA A 8 -6.83 -0.46 -9.86
CA ALA A 8 -5.56 0.22 -10.07
C ALA A 8 -4.90 -0.18 -11.40
N ARG A 9 -4.85 -1.50 -11.69
CA ARG A 9 -4.28 -2.03 -12.94
C ARG A 9 -5.05 -1.60 -14.17
N ASP A 10 -6.37 -1.49 -14.08
CA ASP A 10 -7.25 -1.11 -15.19
C ASP A 10 -7.33 0.42 -15.39
N GLY A 11 -6.75 1.20 -14.47
CA GLY A 11 -6.70 2.67 -14.55
C GLY A 11 -7.98 3.36 -14.11
N HIS A 12 -8.88 2.65 -13.42
CA HIS A 12 -10.10 3.22 -12.83
C HIS A 12 -9.85 3.96 -11.50
N ALA A 13 -8.66 3.84 -10.94
CA ALA A 13 -8.22 4.62 -9.77
C ALA A 13 -7.36 5.81 -10.20
N THR A 14 -7.83 7.03 -9.97
CA THR A 14 -7.07 8.27 -10.20
C THR A 14 -6.27 8.59 -8.95
N VAL A 15 -4.97 8.27 -8.95
CA VAL A 15 -4.06 8.60 -7.85
C VAL A 15 -3.14 9.72 -8.32
N THR A 16 -3.32 10.91 -7.76
CA THR A 16 -2.39 12.04 -7.95
C THR A 16 -1.45 12.07 -6.77
N MET A 17 -0.22 11.60 -6.97
CA MET A 17 0.76 11.50 -5.89
C MET A 17 2.16 11.80 -6.40
N LYS A 18 3.00 12.38 -5.54
CA LYS A 18 4.40 12.67 -5.88
C LYS A 18 5.23 11.39 -5.87
N PRO A 19 6.31 11.28 -6.67
CA PRO A 19 7.22 10.13 -6.64
C PRO A 19 7.78 9.82 -5.24
N GLU A 20 8.07 10.86 -4.46
CA GLU A 20 8.57 10.75 -3.09
C GLU A 20 7.64 9.95 -2.18
N GLU A 21 6.33 10.21 -2.27
CA GLU A 21 5.30 9.51 -1.49
C GLU A 21 5.27 8.01 -1.82
N PHE A 22 5.46 7.62 -3.09
CA PHE A 22 5.49 6.20 -3.46
C PHE A 22 6.67 5.49 -2.80
N VAL A 23 7.81 6.17 -2.68
CA VAL A 23 9.00 5.63 -2.01
C VAL A 23 8.76 5.51 -0.51
N TYR A 24 8.14 6.51 0.12
CA TYR A 24 7.82 6.45 1.55
C TYR A 24 6.82 5.35 1.86
N ILE A 25 5.75 5.21 1.08
CA ILE A 25 4.76 4.13 1.28
C ILE A 25 5.42 2.75 1.17
N ASP A 26 6.26 2.51 0.16
CA ASP A 26 6.93 1.22 0.01
C ASP A 26 7.86 0.93 1.20
N ARG A 27 8.60 1.94 1.68
CA ARG A 27 9.46 1.83 2.87
C ARG A 27 8.65 1.55 4.14
N ASP A 28 7.53 2.25 4.33
CA ASP A 28 6.67 2.08 5.49
C ASP A 28 6.02 0.69 5.48
N CYS A 29 5.59 0.19 4.32
CA CYS A 29 5.12 -1.19 4.16
C CYS A 29 6.20 -2.20 4.58
N GLU A 30 7.46 -2.04 4.17
CA GLU A 30 8.55 -2.90 4.62
C GLU A 30 8.78 -2.81 6.14
N PHE A 31 8.74 -1.61 6.70
CA PHE A 31 8.87 -1.41 8.14
C PHE A 31 7.76 -2.14 8.92
N PHE A 32 6.50 -1.99 8.51
CA PHE A 32 5.37 -2.67 9.13
C PHE A 32 5.46 -4.18 9.01
N LYS A 33 5.83 -4.71 7.84
CA LYS A 33 6.07 -6.14 7.65
C LYS A 33 7.16 -6.66 8.59
N GLY A 34 8.24 -5.90 8.77
CA GLY A 34 9.31 -6.20 9.73
C GLY A 34 8.80 -6.27 11.17
N ALA A 35 8.06 -5.25 11.61
CA ALA A 35 7.47 -5.21 12.95
C ALA A 35 6.50 -6.39 13.19
N ILE A 36 5.67 -6.72 12.20
CA ILE A 36 4.76 -7.87 12.24
C ILE A 36 5.55 -9.17 12.45
N ARG A 37 6.64 -9.40 11.70
CA ARG A 37 7.47 -10.60 11.86
C ARG A 37 8.13 -10.68 13.23
N GLN A 38 8.54 -9.54 13.80
CA GLN A 38 9.07 -9.50 15.17
C GLN A 38 8.01 -9.92 16.19
N ILE A 39 6.79 -9.40 16.09
CA ILE A 39 5.67 -9.76 16.97
C ILE A 39 5.35 -11.26 16.84
N GLN A 40 5.29 -11.79 15.61
CA GLN A 40 5.10 -13.23 15.38
C GLN A 40 6.21 -14.07 16.01
N GLY A 41 7.46 -13.62 15.93
CA GLY A 41 8.60 -14.27 16.58
C GLY A 41 8.46 -14.31 18.11
N LEU A 42 7.99 -13.23 18.73
CA LEU A 42 7.70 -13.19 20.18
C LEU A 42 6.54 -14.12 20.54
N ALA A 43 5.46 -14.11 19.75
CA ALA A 43 4.32 -14.99 19.94
C ALA A 43 4.73 -16.48 19.86
N GLU A 44 5.63 -16.83 18.93
CA GLU A 44 6.21 -18.17 18.85
C GLU A 44 6.95 -18.54 20.14
N GLN A 45 7.80 -17.64 20.64
CA GLN A 45 8.59 -17.87 21.85
C GLN A 45 7.69 -18.10 23.05
N ILE A 46 6.65 -17.27 23.21
CA ILE A 46 5.63 -17.40 24.27
C ILE A 46 4.95 -18.78 24.18
N ALA A 47 4.48 -19.17 23.00
CA ALA A 47 3.78 -20.43 22.80
C ALA A 47 4.68 -21.66 23.06
N ARG A 48 5.96 -21.58 22.70
CA ARG A 48 6.94 -22.67 22.85
C ARG A 48 7.60 -22.73 24.22
N GLN A 49 7.45 -21.71 25.06
CA GLN A 49 8.12 -21.68 26.35
C GLN A 49 7.72 -22.90 27.21
N PRO A 50 8.66 -23.78 27.58
CA PRO A 50 8.35 -25.03 28.27
C PRO A 50 7.68 -24.80 29.63
N THR A 51 8.29 -23.94 30.44
CA THR A 51 7.85 -23.62 31.81
C THR A 51 7.91 -22.11 32.06
N TRP A 52 6.97 -21.64 32.87
CA TRP A 52 6.76 -20.23 33.20
C TRP A 52 6.98 -19.96 34.69
N GLY A 53 7.08 -21.01 35.53
CA GLY A 53 7.35 -20.86 36.96
C GLY A 53 6.15 -20.32 37.75
N LEU A 54 4.94 -20.49 37.22
CA LEU A 54 3.68 -20.03 37.81
C LEU A 54 2.93 -21.15 38.57
N GLY A 55 3.60 -22.27 38.83
CA GLY A 55 3.00 -23.46 39.44
C GLY A 55 2.25 -24.33 38.44
N GLU A 56 2.49 -24.17 37.13
CA GLU A 56 1.82 -24.91 36.05
C GLU A 56 2.05 -26.43 36.07
N ASN A 57 3.10 -26.87 36.78
CA ASN A 57 3.44 -28.28 36.98
C ASN A 57 3.02 -28.80 38.37
N THR A 58 2.38 -27.97 39.20
CA THR A 58 1.91 -28.38 40.53
C THR A 58 0.46 -28.78 40.46
N GLU A 59 0.17 -30.07 40.65
CA GLU A 59 -1.18 -30.66 40.49
C GLU A 59 -2.25 -29.97 41.34
N LYS A 60 -1.89 -29.48 42.53
CA LYS A 60 -2.79 -28.74 43.43
C LYS A 60 -3.04 -27.29 43.01
N MET A 61 -2.29 -26.76 42.05
CA MET A 61 -2.32 -25.35 41.63
C MET A 61 -2.89 -25.22 40.20
N VAL A 62 -4.16 -25.57 40.07
CA VAL A 62 -4.88 -25.60 38.78
C VAL A 62 -4.86 -24.26 38.05
N SER A 63 -4.90 -23.14 38.78
CA SER A 63 -4.88 -21.78 38.21
C SER A 63 -3.61 -21.47 37.43
N GLY A 64 -2.44 -21.94 37.91
CA GLY A 64 -1.16 -21.73 37.24
C GLY A 64 -1.15 -22.36 35.86
N LYS A 65 -1.61 -23.61 35.77
CA LYS A 65 -1.76 -24.33 34.50
C LYS A 65 -2.73 -23.63 33.55
N THR A 66 -3.92 -23.25 34.04
CA THR A 66 -4.94 -22.59 33.21
C THR A 66 -4.44 -21.27 32.62
N VAL A 67 -3.72 -20.47 33.39
CA VAL A 67 -3.17 -19.20 32.91
C VAL A 67 -2.11 -19.43 31.84
N VAL A 68 -1.16 -20.33 32.06
CA VAL A 68 -0.11 -20.66 31.08
C VAL A 68 -0.70 -21.21 29.79
N ASP A 69 -1.64 -22.14 29.88
CA ASP A 69 -2.29 -22.73 28.70
C ASP A 69 -3.01 -21.64 27.89
N ARG A 70 -3.70 -20.70 28.56
CA ARG A 70 -4.40 -19.59 27.89
C ARG A 70 -3.44 -18.62 27.20
N PHE A 71 -2.29 -18.31 27.81
CA PHE A 71 -1.28 -17.47 27.19
C PHE A 71 -0.68 -18.14 25.94
N LYS A 72 -0.36 -19.43 26.01
CA LYS A 72 0.14 -20.19 24.86
C LYS A 72 -0.90 -20.27 23.72
N GLU A 73 -2.16 -20.51 24.08
CA GLU A 73 -3.29 -20.50 23.16
C GLU A 73 -3.40 -19.14 22.44
N LYS A 74 -3.46 -18.04 23.19
CA LYS A 74 -3.57 -16.69 22.61
C LYS A 74 -2.34 -16.21 21.86
N ALA A 75 -1.17 -16.77 22.13
CA ALA A 75 0.04 -16.44 21.38
C ALA A 75 0.03 -17.06 19.97
N LYS A 76 -0.21 -18.38 19.87
CA LYS A 76 -0.16 -19.09 18.57
C LYS A 76 -0.99 -20.40 18.50
N GLN A 77 -1.50 -20.91 19.61
CA GLN A 77 -2.09 -22.25 19.65
C GLN A 77 -3.63 -22.24 19.59
N SER A 78 -4.24 -21.12 19.21
CA SER A 78 -5.70 -21.00 19.13
C SER A 78 -6.26 -21.82 17.97
N LYS A 79 -7.40 -22.49 18.20
CA LYS A 79 -8.06 -23.32 17.18
C LYS A 79 -8.87 -22.52 16.16
N ASP A 80 -9.29 -21.32 16.55
CA ASP A 80 -10.15 -20.42 15.78
C ASP A 80 -9.35 -19.31 15.06
N SER A 81 -8.01 -19.40 15.04
CA SER A 81 -7.12 -18.34 14.52
C SER A 81 -7.26 -16.99 15.23
N ASN A 82 -7.86 -16.96 16.43
CA ASN A 82 -7.92 -15.79 17.30
C ASN A 82 -6.72 -15.76 18.25
N ASP A 83 -5.54 -15.93 17.66
CA ASP A 83 -4.23 -15.79 18.29
C ASP A 83 -3.43 -14.68 17.61
N VAL A 84 -2.47 -14.13 18.35
CA VAL A 84 -1.63 -13.02 17.89
C VAL A 84 -0.91 -13.38 16.60
N TYR A 85 -0.34 -14.59 16.51
CA TYR A 85 0.42 -15.01 15.34
C TYR A 85 -0.43 -14.99 14.07
N ALA A 86 -1.62 -15.59 14.11
CA ALA A 86 -2.53 -15.70 12.98
C ALA A 86 -3.11 -14.33 12.57
N ILE A 87 -3.49 -13.50 13.54
CA ILE A 87 -3.98 -12.13 13.28
C ILE A 87 -2.88 -11.28 12.63
N MET A 88 -1.64 -11.39 13.13
CA MET A 88 -0.49 -10.71 12.53
C MET A 88 -0.21 -11.19 11.10
N ASP A 89 -0.44 -12.47 10.77
CA ASP A 89 -0.33 -12.98 9.40
C ASP A 89 -1.38 -12.36 8.46
N GLN A 90 -2.60 -12.16 8.95
CA GLN A 90 -3.64 -11.46 8.19
C GLN A 90 -3.25 -10.00 7.94
N HIS A 91 -2.71 -9.30 8.94
CA HIS A 91 -2.19 -7.94 8.76
C HIS A 91 -1.01 -7.89 7.79
N TYR A 92 -0.12 -8.89 7.80
CA TYR A 92 0.97 -8.97 6.85
C TYR A 92 0.46 -8.97 5.41
N LYS A 93 -0.54 -9.82 5.12
CA LYS A 93 -1.17 -9.92 3.80
C LYS A 93 -1.85 -8.62 3.39
N ILE A 94 -2.49 -7.93 4.33
CA ILE A 94 -3.10 -6.62 4.06
C ILE A 94 -2.04 -5.59 3.64
N VAL A 95 -0.90 -5.54 4.34
CA VAL A 95 0.20 -4.63 4.01
C VAL A 95 0.82 -5.00 2.66
N GLU A 96 0.94 -6.29 2.35
CA GLU A 96 1.41 -6.79 1.06
C GLU A 96 0.47 -6.39 -0.09
N ASP A 97 -0.83 -6.59 0.06
CA ASP A 97 -1.85 -6.18 -0.92
C ASP A 97 -1.79 -4.67 -1.20
N ILE A 98 -1.61 -3.85 -0.15
CA ILE A 98 -1.46 -2.39 -0.29
C ILE A 98 -0.18 -2.07 -1.08
N GLN A 99 0.94 -2.68 -0.70
CA GLN A 99 2.23 -2.45 -1.37
C GLN A 99 2.16 -2.83 -2.86
N GLU A 100 1.54 -3.96 -3.19
CA GLU A 100 1.35 -4.38 -4.57
C GLU A 100 0.46 -3.42 -5.38
N ALA A 101 -0.63 -2.94 -4.78
CA ALA A 101 -1.50 -1.96 -5.43
C ALA A 101 -0.72 -0.68 -5.78
N TYR A 102 0.05 -0.12 -4.84
CA TYR A 102 0.84 1.09 -5.08
C TYR A 102 1.97 0.88 -6.09
N ARG A 103 2.60 -0.31 -6.11
CA ARG A 103 3.59 -0.66 -7.14
C ARG A 103 2.96 -0.68 -8.54
N ALA A 104 1.79 -1.29 -8.68
CA ALA A 104 1.07 -1.32 -9.95
C ALA A 104 0.69 0.09 -10.44
N VAL A 105 0.23 0.97 -9.53
CA VAL A 105 -0.06 2.37 -9.86
C VAL A 105 1.21 3.08 -10.36
N ARG A 106 2.32 2.96 -9.62
CA ARG A 106 3.61 3.57 -9.97
C ARG A 106 4.09 3.13 -11.35
N GLU A 107 4.07 1.83 -11.62
CA GLU A 107 4.49 1.26 -12.92
C GLU A 107 3.66 1.82 -14.08
N ARG A 108 2.34 1.92 -13.90
CA ARG A 108 1.44 2.48 -14.91
C ARG A 108 1.70 3.98 -15.16
N MET A 109 1.96 4.76 -14.11
CA MET A 109 2.31 6.18 -14.25
C MET A 109 3.63 6.36 -15.00
N MET A 110 4.66 5.59 -14.66
CA MET A 110 5.95 5.62 -15.36
C MET A 110 5.82 5.25 -16.83
N GLN A 111 4.99 4.25 -17.14
CA GLN A 111 4.71 3.85 -18.51
C GLN A 111 3.99 4.97 -19.30
N ALA A 112 2.96 5.58 -18.71
CA ALA A 112 2.22 6.67 -19.35
C ALA A 112 3.11 7.88 -19.66
N ASP A 113 4.00 8.27 -18.74
CA ASP A 113 4.95 9.37 -18.95
C ASP A 113 5.95 9.05 -20.08
N SER A 114 6.43 7.80 -20.14
CA SER A 114 7.35 7.35 -21.20
C SER A 114 6.67 7.32 -22.58
N GLU A 115 5.43 6.85 -22.65
CA GLU A 115 4.62 6.83 -23.87
C GLU A 115 4.38 8.26 -24.37
N PHE A 116 3.99 9.17 -23.48
CA PHE A 116 3.82 10.59 -23.80
C PHE A 116 5.10 11.21 -24.34
N ALA A 117 6.24 11.01 -23.65
CA ALA A 117 7.53 11.56 -24.09
C ALA A 117 7.91 11.04 -25.49
N THR A 118 7.66 9.75 -25.76
CA THR A 118 7.91 9.15 -27.07
C THR A 118 7.03 9.75 -28.16
N SER A 119 5.72 9.85 -27.90
CA SER A 119 4.78 10.47 -28.83
C SER A 119 5.09 11.95 -29.07
N PHE A 120 5.51 12.68 -28.04
CA PHE A 120 5.92 14.07 -28.16
C PHE A 120 7.14 14.22 -29.08
N ILE A 121 8.19 13.40 -28.90
CA ILE A 121 9.38 13.44 -29.77
C ILE A 121 9.02 13.10 -31.22
N GLN A 122 8.20 12.06 -31.43
CA GLN A 122 7.74 11.67 -32.77
C GLN A 122 6.96 12.80 -33.43
N LEU A 123 5.97 13.37 -32.74
CA LEU A 123 5.15 14.46 -33.26
C LEU A 123 5.96 15.73 -33.48
N ASN A 124 6.88 16.08 -32.57
CA ASN A 124 7.75 17.24 -32.73
C ASN A 124 8.69 17.12 -33.94
N THR A 125 9.06 15.88 -34.32
CA THR A 125 9.91 15.63 -35.49
C THR A 125 9.11 15.52 -36.79
N THR A 126 7.84 15.11 -36.73
CA THR A 126 7.01 14.82 -37.91
C THR A 126 5.98 15.89 -38.24
N LEU A 127 5.58 16.72 -37.26
CA LEU A 127 4.60 17.77 -37.50
C LEU A 127 5.26 18.96 -38.21
N PRO A 128 4.67 19.45 -39.32
CA PRO A 128 5.11 20.67 -39.95
C PRO A 128 4.85 21.88 -39.04
N GLU A 129 5.71 22.88 -39.15
CA GLU A 129 5.63 24.11 -38.36
C GLU A 129 4.29 24.81 -38.60
N ARG A 130 3.52 25.02 -37.53
CA ARG A 130 2.20 25.68 -37.62
C ARG A 130 2.38 27.17 -37.40
N LEU A 131 1.73 27.98 -38.24
CA LEU A 131 1.63 29.42 -38.01
C LEU A 131 1.09 29.68 -36.58
N PRO A 132 1.59 30.72 -35.88
CA PRO A 132 1.16 31.03 -34.53
C PRO A 132 -0.37 31.16 -34.49
N ALA A 133 -0.98 30.65 -33.41
CA ALA A 133 -2.43 30.66 -33.24
C ALA A 133 -2.97 32.07 -33.52
N GLN A 134 -3.75 32.21 -34.58
CA GLN A 134 -4.40 33.47 -34.89
C GLN A 134 -5.36 33.79 -33.75
N LEU A 135 -5.15 34.93 -33.08
CA LEU A 135 -6.15 35.49 -32.18
C LEU A 135 -7.49 35.51 -32.93
N PRO A 136 -8.60 35.11 -32.28
CA PRO A 136 -9.90 35.14 -32.95
C PRO A 136 -10.09 36.53 -33.55
N ALA A 137 -10.43 36.60 -34.82
CA ALA A 137 -10.79 37.84 -35.50
C ALA A 137 -12.13 38.32 -34.93
N GLY A 138 -12.09 38.84 -33.70
CA GLY A 138 -13.16 39.58 -33.09
C GLY A 138 -13.02 41.05 -33.42
N PRO A 139 -14.12 41.82 -33.47
CA PRO A 139 -14.03 43.27 -33.56
C PRO A 139 -13.23 43.75 -32.35
N TYR A 140 -12.11 44.43 -32.59
CA TYR A 140 -11.44 45.17 -31.53
C TYR A 140 -12.40 46.29 -31.12
N LEU A 141 -13.21 46.05 -30.09
CA LEU A 141 -13.89 47.12 -29.37
C LEU A 141 -12.79 47.96 -28.73
N LEU A 142 -12.56 49.13 -29.30
CA LEU A 142 -11.77 50.16 -28.66
C LEU A 142 -12.44 50.52 -27.32
N PRO A 143 -11.72 51.06 -26.33
CA PRO A 143 -12.29 51.50 -25.05
C PRO A 143 -13.44 52.52 -25.17
N ASP A 144 -13.68 53.05 -26.37
CA ASP A 144 -14.75 53.97 -26.74
C ASP A 144 -16.01 53.29 -27.32
N GLY A 145 -16.02 51.96 -27.46
CA GLY A 145 -17.17 51.20 -27.94
C GLY A 145 -17.36 51.17 -29.45
N THR A 146 -16.39 51.61 -30.25
CA THR A 146 -16.48 51.56 -31.73
C THR A 146 -15.73 50.35 -32.32
N ALA A 147 -16.27 49.78 -33.39
CA ALA A 147 -15.67 48.67 -34.14
C ALA A 147 -15.05 49.19 -35.46
N ARG A 148 -13.96 48.56 -35.90
CA ARG A 148 -13.35 48.79 -37.23
C ARG A 148 -13.70 47.67 -38.19
#